data_AF-A0A8H7VJ74-F1
#
_entry.id   AF-A0A8H7VJ74-F1
#
_cell.length_a   1.000
_cell.length_b   1.000
_cell.length_c   1.000
_cell.angle_alpha   90.00
_cell.angle_beta   90.00
_cell.angle_gamma   90.00
#
_symmetry.space_group_name_H-M   'P 1'
#
loop_
_entity.id
_entity.type
_entity.pdbx_description
1 polymer ?
#
loop_
_entity_poly.entity_id
_entity_poly.type
_entity_poly.pdbx_seq_one_letter_code
_entity_poly.pdbx_strand_id
1 'polypeptide(L)'
;MRLIQLLVLLILSIQSTNAYSLEHWSFKDWNDYADDKSDSSAAWRNKWKISRWSWPGKGGTSYNNHRIVDDPAGSGDKVLQVTYPKKSSNPAGSPQGGVGFYAQPIALRREARLVVLEYQVYFPKPFTFIRGGKLPGLYGGHEGCSGGSNSDTCFSTRFMWRRKGDGEIYAYMPEKEQRKDLCDEKGNICNPNYGYSLGRGSWRFKLGEWVKVRQTVKLNRADRQDD
;
A
#
# COMPACT_ATOMS: atom_id res chain seq x y z
N MET A 1 32.87 -22.60 -62.58
CA MET A 1 33.79 -22.45 -61.42
C MET A 1 32.93 -22.25 -60.19
N ARG A 2 32.93 -23.21 -59.24
CA ARG A 2 32.18 -23.11 -57.99
C ARG A 2 32.76 -21.98 -57.15
N LEU A 3 31.96 -20.98 -56.77
CA LEU A 3 32.27 -20.13 -55.62
C LEU A 3 31.33 -20.53 -54.48
N ILE A 4 31.89 -21.31 -53.56
CA ILE A 4 31.38 -21.45 -52.20
C ILE A 4 31.79 -20.17 -51.50
N GLN A 5 30.84 -19.28 -51.20
CA GLN A 5 31.02 -18.24 -50.20
C GLN A 5 30.23 -18.64 -48.96
N LEU A 6 30.97 -19.26 -48.04
CA LEU A 6 30.73 -19.17 -46.61
C LEU A 6 30.83 -17.69 -46.22
N LEU A 7 29.90 -17.14 -45.45
CA LEU A 7 30.24 -16.49 -44.18
C LEU A 7 29.02 -15.96 -43.42
N VAL A 8 28.93 -16.47 -42.18
CA VAL A 8 28.46 -15.86 -40.92
C VAL A 8 27.02 -15.37 -40.84
N LEU A 9 26.17 -16.24 -40.26
CA LEU A 9 25.07 -15.80 -39.41
C LEU A 9 25.66 -15.03 -38.22
N LEU A 10 25.47 -13.72 -38.17
CA LEU A 10 25.66 -12.95 -36.93
C LEU A 10 24.33 -13.01 -36.16
N ILE A 11 24.11 -14.07 -35.38
CA ILE A 11 23.03 -14.04 -34.38
C ILE A 11 23.55 -13.19 -33.23
N LEU A 12 23.26 -11.90 -33.27
CA LEU A 12 23.42 -11.05 -32.09
C LEU A 12 22.25 -11.33 -31.14
N SER A 13 22.38 -12.36 -30.30
CA SER A 13 21.48 -12.52 -29.15
C SER A 13 22.06 -11.77 -27.96
N ILE A 14 21.61 -10.54 -27.74
CA ILE A 14 21.72 -9.92 -26.42
C ILE A 14 20.54 -10.41 -25.60
N GLN A 15 20.75 -11.47 -24.82
CA GLN A 15 19.82 -11.84 -23.76
C GLN A 15 20.34 -11.28 -22.45
N SER A 16 19.67 -10.26 -21.93
CA SER A 16 19.70 -9.94 -20.51
C SER A 16 18.36 -10.37 -19.93
N THR A 17 18.26 -11.65 -19.57
CA THR A 17 17.30 -12.06 -18.56
C THR A 17 18.06 -12.08 -17.25
N ASN A 18 18.28 -10.91 -16.64
CA ASN A 18 18.27 -10.89 -15.19
C ASN A 18 16.85 -11.25 -14.79
N ALA A 19 16.57 -12.56 -14.79
CA ALA A 19 15.42 -13.13 -14.12
C ALA A 19 15.68 -12.89 -12.64
N TYR A 20 15.38 -11.67 -12.18
CA TYR A 20 15.22 -11.40 -10.78
C TYR A 20 14.20 -12.43 -10.30
N SER A 21 14.63 -13.35 -9.44
CA SER A 21 13.72 -14.28 -8.78
C SER A 21 12.60 -13.44 -8.17
N LEU A 22 11.35 -13.68 -8.60
CA LEU A 22 10.21 -12.94 -8.08
C LEU A 22 10.02 -13.34 -6.62
N GLU A 23 10.53 -12.52 -5.72
CA GLU A 23 10.25 -12.62 -4.30
C GLU A 23 8.77 -12.34 -4.09
N HIS A 24 8.01 -13.35 -3.68
CA HIS A 24 6.58 -13.24 -3.47
C HIS A 24 6.20 -13.62 -2.04
N TRP A 25 5.18 -12.95 -1.51
CA TRP A 25 4.50 -13.34 -0.30
C TRP A 25 3.01 -13.14 -0.51
N SER A 26 2.22 -14.11 -0.06
CA SER A 26 0.77 -14.01 -0.05
C SER A 26 0.24 -14.43 1.31
N PHE A 27 -0.86 -13.79 1.68
CA PHE A 27 -1.68 -14.14 2.82
C PHE A 27 -2.95 -14.79 2.27
N LYS A 28 -3.09 -16.11 2.44
CA LYS A 28 -4.03 -16.91 1.65
C LYS A 28 -5.48 -16.75 2.10
N ASP A 29 -5.75 -16.80 3.40
CA ASP A 29 -7.06 -16.43 3.94
C ASP A 29 -6.97 -15.97 5.41
N TRP A 30 -8.06 -15.39 5.91
CA TRP A 30 -8.23 -15.06 7.32
C TRP A 30 -8.91 -16.18 8.12
N ASN A 31 -9.28 -17.29 7.47
CA ASN A 31 -10.03 -18.40 8.09
C ASN A 31 -9.21 -19.03 9.22
N ASP A 32 -7.91 -19.21 9.01
CA ASP A 32 -6.95 -19.70 10.01
C ASP A 32 -6.85 -18.81 11.27
N TYR A 33 -7.40 -17.59 11.22
CA TYR A 33 -7.32 -16.59 12.27
C TYR A 33 -8.71 -16.18 12.78
N ALA A 34 -9.74 -16.99 12.54
CA ALA A 34 -11.12 -16.67 12.94
C ALA A 34 -11.27 -16.37 14.44
N ASP A 35 -10.48 -17.07 15.28
CA ASP A 35 -10.50 -16.95 16.74
C ASP A 35 -9.45 -15.96 17.29
N ASP A 36 -8.72 -15.26 16.42
CA ASP A 36 -7.74 -14.27 16.86
C ASP A 36 -8.43 -13.11 17.60
N LYS A 37 -7.88 -12.77 18.77
CA LYS A 37 -8.31 -11.59 19.53
C LYS A 37 -8.01 -10.32 18.77
N SER A 38 -8.79 -9.28 19.02
CA SER A 38 -8.55 -7.93 18.48
C SER A 38 -7.49 -7.16 19.26
N ASP A 39 -6.36 -7.80 19.55
CA ASP A 39 -5.30 -7.19 20.35
C ASP A 39 -3.91 -7.49 19.82
N SER A 40 -2.89 -7.10 20.58
CA SER A 40 -1.51 -7.27 20.15
C SER A 40 -1.02 -8.72 20.11
N SER A 41 -1.77 -9.68 20.66
CA SER A 41 -1.46 -11.12 20.69
C SER A 41 -1.95 -11.89 19.45
N ALA A 42 -2.77 -11.28 18.58
CA ALA A 42 -3.31 -11.93 17.39
C ALA A 42 -2.21 -12.56 16.51
N ALA A 43 -2.35 -13.84 16.18
CA ALA A 43 -1.35 -14.62 15.48
C ALA A 43 -1.09 -14.11 14.04
N TRP A 44 -2.11 -13.56 13.37
CA TRP A 44 -1.96 -12.99 12.02
C TRP A 44 -0.88 -11.89 11.98
N ARG A 45 -0.70 -11.13 13.07
CA ARG A 45 0.29 -10.04 13.18
C ARG A 45 1.72 -10.56 13.00
N ASN A 46 2.00 -11.77 13.49
CA ASN A 46 3.30 -12.43 13.34
C ASN A 46 3.52 -12.85 11.88
N LYS A 47 2.48 -13.36 11.21
CA LYS A 47 2.54 -13.77 9.80
C LYS A 47 2.87 -12.60 8.87
N TRP A 48 2.34 -11.42 9.20
CA TRP A 48 2.60 -10.16 8.48
C TRP A 48 3.96 -9.54 8.82
N LYS A 49 4.70 -10.09 9.80
CA LYS A 49 5.97 -9.54 10.30
C LYS A 49 5.85 -8.04 10.59
N ILE A 50 4.83 -7.69 11.39
CA ILE A 50 4.59 -6.31 11.81
C ILE A 50 5.80 -5.79 12.59
N SER A 51 6.24 -4.58 12.26
CA SER A 51 7.38 -3.94 12.91
C SER A 51 7.04 -3.48 14.34
N ARG A 52 8.00 -2.81 15.00
CA ARG A 52 7.77 -2.33 16.38
C ARG A 52 6.63 -1.31 16.44
N TRP A 53 6.48 -0.46 15.44
CA TRP A 53 5.44 0.56 15.42
C TRP A 53 4.12 -0.01 14.88
N SER A 54 3.09 0.00 15.72
CA SER A 54 1.76 -0.48 15.36
C SER A 54 0.68 0.08 16.27
N TRP A 55 -0.54 0.08 15.75
CA TRP A 55 -1.81 0.34 16.39
C TRP A 55 -2.77 -0.76 15.94
N PRO A 56 -3.12 -1.72 16.80
CA PRO A 56 -2.71 -1.83 18.21
C PRO A 56 -1.19 -1.97 18.43
N GLY A 57 -0.65 -1.29 19.46
CA GLY A 57 0.76 -1.38 19.84
C GLY A 57 1.08 -2.62 20.68
N LYS A 58 2.37 -3.01 20.75
CA LYS A 58 2.83 -4.15 21.56
C LYS A 58 2.43 -3.96 23.04
N GLY A 59 1.78 -4.97 23.62
CA GLY A 59 1.38 -4.98 25.03
C GLY A 59 0.03 -4.33 25.32
N GLY A 60 -0.67 -3.79 24.32
CA GLY A 60 -2.05 -3.36 24.51
C GLY A 60 -2.99 -4.56 24.60
N THR A 61 -3.89 -4.52 25.59
CA THR A 61 -4.70 -5.65 26.04
C THR A 61 -6.14 -5.66 25.52
N SER A 62 -6.58 -4.60 24.85
CA SER A 62 -7.89 -4.57 24.19
C SER A 62 -7.96 -3.44 23.16
N TYR A 63 -8.31 -3.79 21.92
CA TYR A 63 -8.61 -2.82 20.86
C TYR A 63 -9.86 -3.24 20.13
N ASN A 64 -10.90 -2.41 20.15
CA ASN A 64 -12.21 -2.76 19.58
C ASN A 64 -12.39 -2.20 18.15
N ASN A 65 -11.30 -1.78 17.53
CA ASN A 65 -11.26 -1.12 16.22
C ASN A 65 -10.96 -2.08 15.06
N HIS A 66 -10.71 -3.36 15.33
CA HIS A 66 -10.60 -4.39 14.31
C HIS A 66 -11.01 -5.75 14.87
N ARG A 67 -11.34 -6.70 13.99
CA ARG A 67 -11.63 -8.11 14.34
C ARG A 67 -11.72 -8.95 13.08
N ILE A 68 -11.58 -10.26 13.22
CA ILE A 68 -11.88 -11.21 12.15
C ILE A 68 -13.38 -11.51 12.17
N VAL A 69 -14.03 -11.41 11.01
CA VAL A 69 -15.48 -11.61 10.84
C VAL A 69 -15.77 -12.35 9.54
N ASP A 70 -17.00 -12.81 9.37
CA ASP A 70 -17.48 -13.31 8.08
C ASP A 70 -17.41 -12.25 6.98
N ASP A 71 -17.09 -12.67 5.76
CA ASP A 71 -17.10 -11.83 4.58
C ASP A 71 -18.50 -11.20 4.39
N PRO A 72 -18.63 -9.86 4.37
CA PRO A 72 -19.90 -9.19 4.16
C PRO A 72 -20.56 -9.48 2.81
N ALA A 73 -19.85 -10.04 1.84
CA ALA A 73 -20.40 -10.50 0.56
C ALA A 73 -20.96 -11.93 0.61
N GLY A 74 -20.79 -12.65 1.73
CA GLY A 74 -21.35 -14.00 1.93
C GLY A 74 -20.61 -15.12 1.21
N SER A 75 -19.30 -14.99 0.98
CA SER A 75 -18.47 -16.04 0.37
C SER A 75 -18.27 -17.27 1.28
N GLY A 76 -18.46 -17.12 2.59
CA GLY A 76 -18.11 -18.12 3.61
C GLY A 76 -16.69 -17.95 4.17
N ASP A 77 -15.87 -17.09 3.54
CA ASP A 77 -14.54 -16.76 4.04
C ASP A 77 -14.58 -15.73 5.18
N LYS A 78 -13.50 -15.66 5.94
CA LYS A 78 -13.24 -14.61 6.93
C LYS A 78 -12.50 -13.43 6.33
N VAL A 79 -12.66 -12.28 6.97
CA VAL A 79 -11.97 -11.03 6.62
C VAL A 79 -11.59 -10.22 7.87
N LEU A 80 -10.53 -9.41 7.76
CA LEU A 80 -10.23 -8.38 8.75
C LEU A 80 -11.19 -7.19 8.57
N GLN A 81 -12.10 -7.03 9.52
CA GLN A 81 -12.90 -5.82 9.66
C GLN A 81 -12.13 -4.77 10.46
N VAL A 82 -12.20 -3.52 10.00
CA VAL A 82 -11.66 -2.35 10.71
C VAL A 82 -12.80 -1.35 10.93
N THR A 83 -12.98 -0.89 12.17
CA THR A 83 -14.06 0.01 12.56
C THR A 83 -13.56 1.44 12.78
N TYR A 84 -14.42 2.38 12.41
CA TYR A 84 -14.20 3.82 12.55
C TYR A 84 -15.39 4.42 13.29
N PRO A 85 -15.38 4.44 14.64
CA PRO A 85 -16.46 5.02 15.43
C PRO A 85 -16.75 6.47 15.07
N LYS A 86 -17.99 6.93 15.28
CA LYS A 86 -18.37 8.34 15.11
C LYS A 86 -17.41 9.23 15.92
N LYS A 87 -16.93 10.32 15.31
CA LYS A 87 -15.92 11.25 15.87
C LYS A 87 -14.49 10.68 16.00
N SER A 88 -14.22 9.47 15.52
CA SER A 88 -12.84 8.97 15.38
C SER A 88 -12.18 9.51 14.10
N SER A 89 -10.86 9.55 14.08
CA SER A 89 -10.09 9.97 12.89
C SER A 89 -8.78 9.21 12.69
N ASN A 90 -8.22 8.63 13.74
CA ASN A 90 -6.97 7.90 13.69
C ASN A 90 -6.84 6.90 14.87
N PRO A 91 -5.93 5.91 14.77
CA PRO A 91 -5.81 4.85 15.75
C PRO A 91 -5.29 5.28 17.14
N ALA A 92 -4.71 6.48 17.26
CA ALA A 92 -4.23 7.05 18.52
C ALA A 92 -5.24 8.05 19.14
N GLY A 93 -6.35 8.34 18.46
CA GLY A 93 -7.38 9.26 18.93
C GLY A 93 -8.33 8.65 19.95
N SER A 94 -9.13 9.51 20.59
CA SER A 94 -10.27 9.12 21.43
C SER A 94 -11.55 9.80 20.90
N PRO A 95 -12.56 9.05 20.42
CA PRO A 95 -12.59 7.58 20.32
C PRO A 95 -11.59 7.06 19.28
N GLN A 96 -11.05 5.88 19.55
CA GLN A 96 -10.11 5.20 18.66
C GLN A 96 -10.81 4.77 17.37
N GLY A 97 -10.16 4.96 16.22
CA GLY A 97 -10.70 4.50 14.93
C GLY A 97 -9.61 4.09 13.95
N GLY A 98 -9.87 3.01 13.22
CA GLY A 98 -8.90 2.43 12.29
C GLY A 98 -7.75 1.71 12.99
N VAL A 99 -6.92 1.04 12.21
CA VAL A 99 -5.65 0.42 12.65
C VAL A 99 -4.49 0.99 11.82
N GLY A 100 -3.25 0.75 12.24
CA GLY A 100 -2.08 1.14 11.45
C GLY A 100 -0.82 0.41 11.89
N PHE A 101 -0.02 -0.05 10.94
CA PHE A 101 1.24 -0.75 11.23
C PHE A 101 2.14 -0.73 9.98
N TYR A 102 3.44 -0.89 10.19
CA TYR A 102 4.37 -1.28 9.12
C TYR A 102 4.55 -2.79 9.13
N ALA A 103 4.66 -3.39 7.94
CA ALA A 103 4.79 -4.83 7.76
C ALA A 103 5.87 -5.13 6.72
N GLN A 104 6.73 -6.10 7.01
CA GLN A 104 7.77 -6.57 6.11
C GLN A 104 7.72 -8.10 5.98
N PRO A 105 6.62 -8.66 5.42
CA PRO A 105 6.41 -10.10 5.37
C PRO A 105 7.46 -10.82 4.51
N ILE A 106 8.08 -10.09 3.58
CA ILE A 106 9.15 -10.54 2.71
C ILE A 106 10.38 -9.65 2.89
N ALA A 107 11.55 -10.27 2.91
CA ALA A 107 12.82 -9.57 2.98
C ALA A 107 13.24 -9.20 1.55
N LEU A 108 12.79 -8.03 1.09
CA LEU A 108 13.17 -7.53 -0.22
C LEU A 108 14.67 -7.28 -0.31
N ARG A 109 15.28 -7.67 -1.43
CA ARG A 109 16.68 -7.30 -1.73
C ARG A 109 16.85 -5.79 -1.81
N ARG A 110 18.05 -5.30 -1.52
CA ARG A 110 18.38 -3.86 -1.58
C ARG A 110 18.20 -3.28 -2.98
N GLU A 111 18.34 -4.12 -4.00
CA GLU A 111 18.22 -3.78 -5.42
C GLU A 111 16.77 -3.82 -5.91
N ALA A 112 15.79 -4.17 -5.07
CA ALA A 112 14.39 -4.17 -5.45
C ALA A 112 13.98 -2.76 -5.91
N ARG A 113 13.60 -2.66 -7.19
CA ARG A 113 13.13 -1.42 -7.80
C ARG A 113 11.65 -1.44 -8.12
N LEU A 114 11.06 -2.62 -8.31
CA LEU A 114 9.65 -2.77 -8.63
C LEU A 114 9.01 -3.64 -7.56
N VAL A 115 8.01 -3.08 -6.88
CA VAL A 115 7.25 -3.78 -5.84
C VAL A 115 5.77 -3.64 -6.15
N VAL A 116 5.04 -4.74 -6.01
CA VAL A 116 3.59 -4.79 -6.21
C VAL A 116 2.92 -5.14 -4.90
N LEU A 117 1.90 -4.37 -4.52
CA LEU A 117 0.98 -4.67 -3.44
C LEU A 117 -0.42 -4.88 -4.01
N GLU A 118 -1.06 -5.98 -3.65
CA GLU A 118 -2.45 -6.27 -4.00
C GLU A 118 -3.26 -6.64 -2.75
N TYR A 119 -4.48 -6.11 -2.67
CA TYR A 119 -5.47 -6.48 -1.66
C TYR A 119 -6.88 -6.17 -2.17
N GLN A 120 -7.90 -6.60 -1.43
CA GLN A 120 -9.28 -6.19 -1.67
C GLN A 120 -9.80 -5.37 -0.49
N VAL A 121 -10.66 -4.39 -0.76
CA VAL A 121 -11.32 -3.58 0.25
C VAL A 121 -12.83 -3.55 0.01
N TYR A 122 -13.60 -3.69 1.07
CA TYR A 122 -15.06 -3.61 1.04
C TYR A 122 -15.54 -2.46 1.91
N PHE A 123 -16.24 -1.50 1.31
CA PHE A 123 -16.95 -0.46 2.06
C PHE A 123 -18.44 -0.84 2.14
N PRO A 124 -19.03 -1.06 3.31
CA PRO A 124 -20.41 -1.48 3.41
C PRO A 124 -21.36 -0.40 2.88
N LYS A 125 -22.55 -0.77 2.38
CA LYS A 125 -23.57 0.17 1.86
C LYS A 125 -23.83 1.40 2.75
N PRO A 126 -23.90 1.30 4.10
CA PRO A 126 -24.07 2.46 4.98
C PRO A 126 -22.79 3.28 5.24
N PHE A 127 -21.64 2.92 4.67
CA PHE A 127 -20.38 3.63 4.90
C PHE A 127 -20.46 5.06 4.34
N THR A 128 -19.99 6.03 5.13
CA THR A 128 -19.93 7.44 4.73
C THR A 128 -18.48 7.86 4.58
N PHE A 129 -18.07 8.21 3.35
CA PHE A 129 -16.68 8.59 3.08
C PHE A 129 -16.25 9.93 3.73
N ILE A 130 -17.21 10.74 4.20
CA ILE A 130 -17.02 12.05 4.87
C ILE A 130 -15.97 12.92 4.17
N ARG A 131 -14.76 13.10 4.71
CA ARG A 131 -13.67 13.90 4.14
C ARG A 131 -12.54 13.06 3.56
N GLY A 132 -12.60 11.76 3.76
CA GLY A 132 -11.56 10.81 3.39
C GLY A 132 -10.95 10.05 4.55
N GLY A 133 -10.09 9.10 4.21
CA GLY A 133 -9.35 8.26 5.16
C GLY A 133 -8.28 7.45 4.43
N LYS A 134 -7.41 6.79 5.20
CA LYS A 134 -6.21 6.13 4.68
C LYS A 134 -6.45 4.64 4.46
N LEU A 135 -5.86 4.14 3.39
CA LEU A 135 -5.78 2.71 3.05
C LEU A 135 -4.32 2.28 2.96
N PRO A 136 -4.04 0.96 3.04
CA PRO A 136 -2.69 0.43 2.90
C PRO A 136 -2.02 0.83 1.57
N GLY A 137 -0.71 1.02 1.63
CA GLY A 137 0.17 1.24 0.48
C GLY A 137 1.63 0.99 0.84
N LEU A 138 2.50 1.09 -0.15
CA LEU A 138 3.93 0.79 -0.04
C LEU A 138 4.72 1.93 0.59
N TYR A 139 5.85 1.59 1.21
CA TYR A 139 6.83 2.52 1.76
C TYR A 139 8.25 2.03 1.50
N GLY A 140 9.24 2.92 1.62
CA GLY A 140 10.65 2.57 1.45
C GLY A 140 11.60 3.62 2.03
N GLY A 141 12.89 3.30 2.04
CA GLY A 141 13.91 4.03 2.81
C GLY A 141 13.85 3.65 4.28
N HIS A 142 12.90 4.22 5.02
CA HIS A 142 12.61 3.87 6.42
C HIS A 142 11.16 4.16 6.79
N GLU A 143 10.73 3.70 7.96
CA GLU A 143 9.41 4.00 8.53
C GLU A 143 9.28 5.48 8.92
N GLY A 144 8.05 5.96 9.09
CA GLY A 144 7.79 7.29 9.66
C GLY A 144 7.58 8.41 8.64
N CYS A 145 7.66 8.10 7.34
CA CYS A 145 7.33 9.00 6.22
C CYS A 145 5.83 9.32 6.15
N SER A 146 5.32 10.02 7.16
CA SER A 146 3.90 10.30 7.37
C SER A 146 3.69 11.42 8.38
N GLY A 147 2.45 11.91 8.52
CA GLY A 147 2.07 12.79 9.64
C GLY A 147 2.66 14.21 9.57
N GLY A 148 3.26 14.59 8.44
CA GLY A 148 3.95 15.88 8.27
C GLY A 148 5.44 15.83 8.58
N SER A 149 6.00 14.63 8.82
CA SER A 149 7.44 14.43 8.91
C SER A 149 8.13 14.69 7.57
N ASN A 150 9.38 15.13 7.64
CA ASN A 150 10.27 15.23 6.48
C ASN A 150 10.40 13.86 5.78
N SER A 151 10.39 13.87 4.45
CA SER A 151 10.50 12.71 3.57
C SER A 151 11.71 12.75 2.63
N ASP A 152 12.79 13.45 2.99
CA ASP A 152 14.03 13.53 2.19
C ASP A 152 14.71 12.16 1.99
N THR A 153 14.58 11.23 2.94
CA THR A 153 15.28 9.92 2.93
C THR A 153 14.36 8.71 2.94
N CYS A 154 13.05 8.92 2.77
CA CYS A 154 12.06 7.86 2.72
C CYS A 154 10.89 8.22 1.80
N PHE A 155 10.04 7.26 1.51
CA PHE A 155 8.76 7.54 0.87
C PHE A 155 7.64 6.67 1.44
N SER A 156 6.41 7.14 1.33
CA SER A 156 5.21 6.33 1.48
C SER A 156 4.20 6.68 0.40
N THR A 157 3.48 5.69 -0.11
CA THR A 157 2.50 5.82 -1.20
C THR A 157 1.18 5.18 -0.78
N ARG A 158 0.59 5.64 0.32
CA ARG A 158 -0.69 5.08 0.78
C ARG A 158 -1.80 5.44 -0.19
N PHE A 159 -2.83 4.62 -0.28
CA PHE A 159 -4.07 5.09 -0.91
C PHE A 159 -4.89 5.90 0.10
N MET A 160 -5.70 6.83 -0.40
CA MET A 160 -6.76 7.45 0.38
C MET A 160 -8.08 7.38 -0.37
N TRP A 161 -9.17 7.19 0.36
CA TRP A 161 -10.49 7.60 -0.13
C TRP A 161 -10.73 9.06 0.23
N ARG A 162 -11.61 9.69 -0.53
CA ARG A 162 -12.12 11.06 -0.37
C ARG A 162 -13.64 11.05 -0.45
N ARG A 163 -14.23 12.25 -0.47
CA ARG A 163 -15.67 12.45 -0.64
C ARG A 163 -16.19 11.61 -1.80
N LYS A 164 -17.39 11.04 -1.64
CA LYS A 164 -18.08 10.25 -2.67
C LYS A 164 -17.30 9.00 -3.14
N GLY A 165 -16.28 8.58 -2.38
CA GLY A 165 -15.46 7.42 -2.72
C GLY A 165 -14.32 7.74 -3.68
N ASP A 166 -14.10 9.00 -4.07
CA ASP A 166 -12.96 9.39 -4.90
C ASP A 166 -11.65 8.84 -4.30
N GLY A 167 -10.84 8.19 -5.13
CA GLY A 167 -9.54 7.67 -4.71
C GLY A 167 -8.40 8.61 -5.07
N GLU A 168 -7.31 8.51 -4.32
CA GLU A 168 -6.02 9.14 -4.63
C GLU A 168 -4.86 8.29 -4.11
N ILE A 169 -3.66 8.50 -4.66
CA ILE A 169 -2.42 8.14 -3.96
C ILE A 169 -2.08 9.32 -3.04
N TYR A 170 -1.85 9.03 -1.78
CA TYR A 170 -1.43 9.98 -0.77
C TYR A 170 0.04 9.73 -0.43
N ALA A 171 0.91 10.49 -1.09
CA ALA A 171 2.34 10.24 -1.16
C ALA A 171 3.14 11.18 -0.25
N TYR A 172 4.07 10.63 0.53
CA TYR A 172 5.21 11.36 1.09
C TYR A 172 6.45 10.94 0.31
N MET A 173 7.20 11.90 -0.20
CA MET A 173 8.41 11.67 -1.00
C MET A 173 9.31 12.91 -0.94
N PRO A 174 10.59 12.82 -1.33
CA PRO A 174 11.49 13.96 -1.32
C PRO A 174 11.00 15.06 -2.27
N GLU A 175 10.46 16.16 -1.75
CA GLU A 175 9.79 17.22 -2.52
C GLU A 175 10.73 17.85 -3.56
N LYS A 176 11.97 18.13 -3.16
CA LYS A 176 12.98 18.77 -4.02
C LYS A 176 13.43 17.90 -5.19
N GLU A 177 13.20 16.58 -5.09
CA GLU A 177 13.58 15.60 -6.11
C GLU A 177 12.43 15.28 -7.07
N GLN A 178 11.26 15.92 -6.91
CA GLN A 178 10.13 15.71 -7.82
C GLN A 178 10.23 16.63 -9.05
N ARG A 179 9.61 16.20 -10.16
CA ARG A 179 9.48 17.04 -11.35
C ARG A 179 8.64 18.28 -11.05
N LYS A 180 8.98 19.41 -11.67
CA LYS A 180 8.39 20.73 -11.37
C LYS A 180 6.91 20.83 -11.74
N ASP A 181 6.50 20.09 -12.77
CA ASP A 181 5.14 20.05 -13.32
C ASP A 181 4.23 19.02 -12.63
N LEU A 182 4.74 18.26 -11.64
CA LEU A 182 3.95 17.23 -10.94
C LEU A 182 2.64 17.80 -10.40
N CYS A 183 2.68 19.02 -9.88
CA CYS A 183 1.54 19.68 -9.25
C CYS A 183 0.59 20.34 -10.25
N ASP A 184 1.00 20.47 -11.52
CA ASP A 184 0.19 21.07 -12.59
C ASP A 184 -0.75 20.04 -13.22
N GLU A 185 -0.48 18.75 -12.99
CA GLU A 185 -1.31 17.67 -13.50
C GLU A 185 -2.70 17.62 -12.85
N LYS A 186 -3.70 17.34 -13.69
CA LYS A 186 -5.09 17.25 -13.24
C LYS A 186 -5.25 16.18 -12.17
N GLY A 187 -5.75 16.60 -11.01
CA GLY A 187 -6.01 15.71 -9.87
C GLY A 187 -4.83 15.59 -8.91
N ASN A 188 -3.67 16.17 -9.25
CA ASN A 188 -2.56 16.29 -8.32
C ASN A 188 -2.76 17.54 -7.45
N ILE A 189 -2.48 17.41 -6.15
CA ILE A 189 -2.57 18.47 -5.15
C ILE A 189 -1.37 18.29 -4.23
N CYS A 190 -0.35 19.10 -4.47
CA CYS A 190 0.85 19.14 -3.65
C CYS A 190 0.60 19.92 -2.36
N ASN A 191 1.18 19.44 -1.27
CA ASN A 191 1.04 20.07 0.04
C ASN A 191 2.39 20.01 0.77
N PRO A 192 3.05 21.14 1.07
CA PRO A 192 4.38 21.11 1.66
C PRO A 192 4.39 20.63 3.12
N ASN A 193 3.23 20.62 3.80
CA ASN A 193 3.12 20.22 5.21
C ASN A 193 2.70 18.75 5.37
N TYR A 194 2.18 18.13 4.32
CA TYR A 194 1.52 16.83 4.38
C TYR A 194 1.78 16.03 3.10
N GLY A 195 1.09 14.90 2.92
CA GLY A 195 1.25 14.09 1.73
C GLY A 195 0.63 14.77 0.50
N TYR A 196 1.24 14.53 -0.65
CA TYR A 196 0.72 14.95 -1.94
C TYR A 196 -0.43 14.04 -2.31
N SER A 197 -1.54 14.62 -2.78
CA SER A 197 -2.63 13.85 -3.36
C SER A 197 -2.34 13.71 -4.85
N LEU A 198 -2.14 12.51 -5.36
CA LEU A 198 -1.91 12.27 -6.78
C LEU A 198 -3.11 11.57 -7.40
N GLY A 199 -3.54 12.08 -8.56
CA GLY A 199 -4.64 11.52 -9.35
C GLY A 199 -5.98 11.50 -8.62
N ARG A 200 -6.25 12.44 -7.70
CA ARG A 200 -7.51 12.47 -6.94
C ARG A 200 -8.72 12.44 -7.87
N GLY A 201 -9.60 11.48 -7.64
CA GLY A 201 -10.85 11.31 -8.38
C GLY A 201 -10.71 10.64 -9.74
N SER A 202 -9.51 10.18 -10.11
CA SER A 202 -9.32 9.36 -11.32
C SER A 202 -9.91 7.95 -11.20
N TRP A 203 -10.18 7.48 -9.97
CA TRP A 203 -11.01 6.31 -9.69
C TRP A 203 -11.91 6.54 -8.47
N ARG A 204 -12.86 5.62 -8.25
CA ARG A 204 -13.76 5.64 -7.09
C ARG A 204 -13.88 4.27 -6.44
N PHE A 205 -13.85 4.24 -5.10
CA PHE A 205 -14.26 3.09 -4.30
C PHE A 205 -15.79 3.03 -4.27
N LYS A 206 -16.32 1.84 -4.56
CA LYS A 206 -17.75 1.59 -4.53
C LYS A 206 -18.19 1.04 -3.17
N LEU A 207 -19.47 1.24 -2.86
CA LEU A 207 -20.10 0.70 -1.66
C LEU A 207 -20.79 -0.63 -1.98
N GLY A 208 -20.73 -1.58 -1.05
CA GLY A 208 -21.45 -2.84 -1.12
C GLY A 208 -20.80 -3.93 -1.97
N GLU A 209 -19.59 -3.71 -2.48
CA GLU A 209 -18.84 -4.68 -3.28
C GLU A 209 -17.34 -4.66 -2.92
N TRP A 210 -16.66 -5.78 -3.19
CA TRP A 210 -15.22 -5.88 -3.06
C TRP A 210 -14.52 -5.13 -4.20
N VAL A 211 -13.61 -4.23 -3.84
CA VAL A 211 -12.76 -3.51 -4.80
C VAL A 211 -11.35 -4.06 -4.71
N LYS A 212 -10.86 -4.62 -5.82
CA LYS A 212 -9.45 -5.01 -5.94
C LYS A 212 -8.58 -3.77 -6.08
N VAL A 213 -7.59 -3.65 -5.20
CA VAL A 213 -6.58 -2.60 -5.21
C VAL A 213 -5.24 -3.23 -5.60
N ARG A 214 -4.58 -2.65 -6.61
CA ARG A 214 -3.22 -3.01 -7.01
C ARG A 214 -2.39 -1.74 -7.06
N GLN A 215 -1.28 -1.73 -6.32
CA GLN A 215 -0.26 -0.70 -6.41
C GLN A 215 1.01 -1.30 -6.97
N THR A 216 1.57 -0.66 -7.99
CA THR A 216 2.92 -0.94 -8.48
C THR A 216 3.75 0.30 -8.23
N VAL A 217 4.80 0.17 -7.43
CA VAL A 217 5.81 1.22 -7.25
C VAL A 217 7.07 0.79 -7.95
N LYS A 218 7.52 1.62 -8.89
CA LYS A 218 8.82 1.51 -9.53
C LYS A 218 9.67 2.67 -9.05
N LEU A 219 10.79 2.38 -8.40
CA LEU A 219 11.76 3.39 -8.00
C LEU A 219 12.49 3.90 -9.24
N ASN A 220 12.73 5.20 -9.25
CA ASN A 220 13.65 5.83 -10.17
C ASN A 220 15.07 5.30 -9.98
N ARG A 221 15.92 5.45 -11.00
CA ARG A 221 17.38 5.30 -10.80
C ARG A 221 17.89 6.43 -9.91
N ALA A 222 18.90 6.12 -9.09
CA ALA A 222 19.57 7.13 -8.29
C ALA A 222 19.98 8.32 -9.19
N ASP A 223 19.75 9.54 -8.69
CA ASP A 223 20.05 10.80 -9.35
C ASP A 223 19.35 11.05 -10.69
N ARG A 224 18.26 10.31 -10.98
CA ARG A 224 17.41 10.54 -12.16
C ARG A 224 15.94 10.55 -11.79
N GLN A 225 15.18 11.43 -12.42
CA GLN A 225 13.72 11.32 -12.50
C GLN A 225 13.43 10.51 -13.77
N ASP A 226 13.07 9.24 -13.61
CA ASP A 226 12.66 8.38 -14.73
C ASP A 226 11.12 8.37 -14.81
N ASP A 227 10.59 8.23 -16.03
CA ASP A 227 9.15 8.08 -16.31
C ASP A 227 8.57 6.72 -15.82
#